data_AF-A0A3N6QHR9-F1
#
_entry.id   AF-A0A3N6QHR9-F1
#
_cell.length_a   1.000
_cell.length_b   1.000
_cell.length_c   1.000
_cell.angle_alpha   90.00
_cell.angle_beta   90.00
_cell.angle_gamma   90.00
#
_symmetry.space_group_name_H-M   'P 1'
#
loop_
_entity.id
_entity.type
_entity.pdbx_description
1 polymer ?
#
loop_
_entity_poly.entity_id
_entity_poly.type
_entity_poly.pdbx_seq_one_letter_code
_entity_poly.pdbx_strand_id
1 'polypeptide(L)'
;MAASINKQDARTSRRQFLKTSAATIAASALSSCGWRLAEVKSNPRMQGDSDLLYIYTWAGYTDQDLLDRFYDETGIKVVADVFDSNESMLA
;
A
#
# COMPACT_ATOMS: atom_id res chain seq x y z
N MET A 1 27.52 37.31 45.80
CA MET A 1 28.09 35.99 45.48
C MET A 1 27.09 34.94 45.97
N ALA A 2 26.59 34.09 45.06
CA ALA A 2 25.86 32.80 45.17
C ALA A 2 25.19 32.37 46.50
N ALA A 3 24.12 31.57 46.58
CA ALA A 3 23.08 31.01 45.71
C ALA A 3 22.18 30.13 46.62
N SER A 4 20.97 29.81 46.16
CA SER A 4 20.41 28.44 46.19
C SER A 4 19.33 28.00 47.23
N ILE A 5 18.34 27.28 46.66
CA ILE A 5 17.49 26.14 47.11
C ILE A 5 16.17 26.36 47.90
N ASN A 6 15.06 26.36 47.14
CA ASN A 6 13.94 25.38 47.11
C ASN A 6 13.45 24.67 48.41
N LYS A 7 12.13 24.72 48.67
CA LYS A 7 11.26 23.54 48.82
C LYS A 7 9.79 23.93 48.95
N GLN A 8 8.94 23.32 48.12
CA GLN A 8 7.48 23.36 48.21
C GLN A 8 6.98 22.17 49.02
N ASP A 9 6.01 22.37 49.92
CA ASP A 9 5.40 21.30 50.71
C ASP A 9 3.86 21.29 50.64
N ALA A 10 3.37 20.46 49.73
CA ALA A 10 2.34 19.44 49.88
C ALA A 10 1.19 19.65 50.90
N ARG A 11 0.03 20.17 50.44
CA ARG A 11 -1.27 19.85 51.08
C ARG A 11 -2.54 19.95 50.22
N THR A 12 -2.43 19.91 48.88
CA THR A 12 -3.62 20.13 48.01
C THR A 12 -3.63 19.26 46.76
N SER A 13 -3.54 17.92 46.89
CA SER A 13 -3.56 17.04 45.70
C SER A 13 -4.27 15.69 45.86
N ARG A 14 -4.53 15.20 47.09
CA ARG A 14 -5.07 13.83 47.24
C ARG A 14 -6.59 13.71 47.01
N ARG A 15 -7.38 14.75 47.31
CA ARG A 15 -8.85 14.73 47.13
C ARG A 15 -9.31 15.19 45.73
N GLN A 16 -8.47 15.94 45.02
CA GLN A 16 -8.71 16.37 43.64
C GLN A 16 -8.47 15.21 42.66
N PHE A 17 -7.52 14.33 42.97
CA PHE A 17 -7.11 13.21 42.11
C PHE A 17 -8.19 12.13 41.96
N LEU A 18 -9.02 11.91 42.98
CA LEU A 18 -10.16 10.97 42.89
C LEU A 18 -11.32 11.51 42.05
N LYS A 19 -11.42 12.83 41.86
CA LYS A 19 -12.50 13.46 41.08
C LYS A 19 -12.21 13.54 39.57
N THR A 20 -10.94 13.42 39.15
CA THR A 20 -10.53 13.68 37.76
C THR A 20 -10.41 12.44 36.87
N SER A 21 -10.70 11.24 37.36
CA SER A 21 -10.39 9.99 36.63
C SER A 21 -11.51 9.42 35.75
N ALA A 22 -12.64 10.10 35.54
CA ALA A 22 -13.81 9.51 34.89
C ALA A 22 -14.07 9.92 33.43
N ALA A 23 -13.21 10.69 32.75
CA ALA A 23 -13.60 11.28 31.47
C ALA A 23 -12.53 11.40 30.36
N THR A 24 -11.57 10.47 30.21
CA THR A 24 -10.63 10.51 29.06
C THR A 24 -10.24 9.14 28.46
N ILE A 25 -11.09 8.12 28.49
CA ILE A 25 -10.85 6.86 27.73
C ILE A 25 -11.80 6.74 26.53
N ALA A 26 -11.83 7.75 25.66
CA ALA A 26 -12.61 7.69 24.42
C ALA A 26 -12.01 8.53 23.28
N ALA A 27 -10.67 8.53 23.12
CA ALA A 27 -10.05 9.25 22.00
C ALA A 27 -8.99 8.46 21.21
N SER A 28 -8.55 7.28 21.67
CA SER A 28 -7.54 6.46 20.96
C SER A 28 -8.12 5.37 20.06
N ALA A 29 -9.45 5.25 19.95
CA ALA A 29 -10.09 4.21 19.13
C ALA A 29 -10.30 4.58 17.64
N LEU A 30 -9.96 5.82 17.23
CA LEU A 30 -10.21 6.28 15.85
C LEU A 30 -8.97 6.24 14.93
N SER A 31 -7.81 5.77 15.41
CA SER A 31 -6.58 5.68 14.60
C SER A 31 -6.26 4.27 14.08
N SER A 32 -7.22 3.33 14.11
CA SER A 32 -7.01 1.94 13.66
C SER A 32 -7.87 1.52 12.47
N CYS A 33 -7.94 2.35 11.43
CA CYS A 33 -8.51 1.94 10.14
C CYS A 33 -7.53 2.07 8.95
N GLY A 34 -6.30 2.53 9.16
CA GLY A 34 -5.34 2.78 8.07
C GLY A 34 -4.32 1.67 7.81
N TRP A 35 -3.96 0.82 8.78
CA TRP A 35 -2.84 -0.13 8.62
C TRP A 35 -3.21 -1.41 7.82
N ARG A 36 -4.49 -1.73 7.65
CA ARG A 36 -4.88 -2.97 6.92
C ARG A 36 -5.11 -2.77 5.43
N LEU A 37 -5.25 -1.53 4.96
CA LEU A 37 -5.20 -1.24 3.54
C LEU A 37 -3.78 -0.79 3.25
N ALA A 38 -2.90 -1.77 3.06
CA ALA A 38 -1.62 -1.54 2.41
C ALA A 38 -1.89 -0.65 1.20
N GLU A 39 -1.26 0.51 1.16
CA GLU A 39 -1.28 1.38 0.00
C GLU A 39 -0.63 0.59 -1.14
N VAL A 40 -1.46 -0.09 -1.94
CA VAL A 40 -1.05 -0.73 -3.19
C VAL A 40 -0.82 0.41 -4.16
N LYS A 41 0.27 1.14 -3.95
CA LYS A 41 0.87 1.95 -4.99
C LYS A 41 1.40 0.94 -5.99
N SER A 42 0.62 0.65 -7.03
CA SER A 42 1.17 0.15 -8.27
C SER A 42 2.12 1.24 -8.75
N ASN A 43 3.38 1.12 -8.35
CA ASN A 43 4.47 1.83 -8.97
C ASN A 43 5.07 0.83 -9.95
N PRO A 44 4.48 0.65 -11.15
CA PRO A 44 5.19 -0.07 -12.20
C PRO A 44 6.33 0.84 -12.60
N ARG A 45 7.45 0.77 -11.88
CA ARG A 45 8.74 1.03 -12.50
C ARG A 45 9.00 -0.16 -13.41
N MET A 46 8.24 -0.25 -14.51
CA MET A 46 8.70 -1.03 -15.65
C MET A 46 9.89 -0.27 -16.20
N GLN A 47 11.07 -0.70 -15.75
CA GLN A 47 12.34 -0.33 -16.35
C GLN A 47 12.57 -1.28 -17.54
N GLY A 48 11.59 -1.30 -18.45
CA GLY A 48 11.59 -2.02 -19.71
C GLY A 48 11.10 -1.05 -20.78
N ASP A 49 11.36 -1.39 -22.04
CA ASP A 49 10.85 -0.61 -23.18
C ASP A 49 9.33 -0.48 -23.00
N SER A 50 8.82 0.72 -22.72
CA SER A 50 7.41 0.93 -22.34
C SER A 50 6.43 0.51 -23.44
N ASP A 51 6.99 0.28 -24.63
CA ASP A 51 6.28 0.13 -25.88
C ASP A 51 6.20 -1.36 -26.30
N LEU A 52 6.63 -2.30 -25.43
CA LEU A 52 6.57 -3.75 -25.70
C LEU A 52 5.96 -4.53 -24.53
N LEU A 53 4.85 -5.21 -24.81
CA LEU A 53 4.12 -6.09 -23.89
C LEU A 53 4.26 -7.55 -24.34
N TYR A 54 4.72 -8.41 -23.45
CA TYR A 54 4.74 -9.86 -23.66
C TYR A 54 3.52 -10.50 -23.00
N ILE A 55 2.82 -11.36 -23.73
CA ILE A 55 1.68 -12.15 -23.24
C ILE A 55 2.00 -13.62 -23.45
N TYR A 56 1.94 -14.40 -22.38
CA TYR A 56 2.06 -15.86 -22.42
C TYR A 56 0.66 -16.47 -22.32
N THR A 57 0.25 -17.21 -23.34
CA THR A 57 -1.15 -17.62 -23.52
C THR A 57 -1.28 -18.98 -24.20
N TRP A 58 -2.52 -19.35 -24.54
CA TRP A 58 -2.88 -20.59 -25.24
C TRP A 58 -3.40 -20.30 -26.65
N ALA A 59 -3.34 -21.32 -27.51
CA ALA A 59 -3.84 -21.22 -28.87
C ALA A 59 -5.32 -20.84 -28.89
N GLY A 60 -5.66 -19.83 -29.70
CA GLY A 60 -7.03 -19.35 -29.89
C GLY A 60 -7.55 -18.38 -28.81
N TYR A 61 -6.75 -18.01 -27.81
CA TYR A 61 -7.16 -17.02 -26.79
C TYR A 61 -6.86 -15.58 -27.22
N THR A 62 -6.11 -15.40 -28.29
CA THR A 62 -5.72 -14.10 -28.81
C THR A 62 -5.83 -14.11 -30.33
N ASP A 63 -6.27 -12.98 -30.88
CA ASP A 63 -6.53 -12.76 -32.29
C ASP A 63 -5.63 -11.64 -32.80
N GLN A 64 -5.07 -11.78 -34.01
CA GLN A 64 -4.13 -10.81 -34.57
C GLN A 64 -4.79 -9.45 -34.81
N ASP A 65 -6.04 -9.41 -35.28
CA ASP A 65 -6.77 -8.16 -35.53
C ASP A 65 -7.08 -7.43 -34.22
N LEU A 66 -7.17 -8.15 -33.10
CA LEU A 66 -7.28 -7.55 -31.77
C LEU A 66 -5.96 -6.92 -31.33
N LEU A 67 -4.83 -7.61 -31.55
CA LEU A 67 -3.51 -7.08 -31.21
C LEU A 67 -3.14 -5.86 -32.07
N ASP A 68 -3.47 -5.89 -33.36
CA ASP A 68 -3.20 -4.79 -34.29
C ASP A 68 -4.00 -3.54 -33.90
N ARG A 69 -5.30 -3.68 -33.60
CA ARG A 69 -6.11 -2.56 -33.11
C ARG A 69 -5.60 -2.00 -31.78
N PHE A 70 -5.17 -2.87 -30.86
CA PHE A 70 -4.58 -2.44 -29.61
C PHE A 70 -3.31 -1.62 -29.84
N TYR A 71 -2.46 -2.03 -30.79
CA TYR A 71 -1.28 -1.25 -31.19
C TYR A 71 -1.66 0.10 -31.80
N ASP A 72 -2.64 0.13 -32.70
CA ASP A 72 -3.09 1.37 -33.34
C ASP A 72 -3.62 2.40 -32.33
N GLU A 73 -4.29 1.93 -31.26
CA GLU A 73 -4.85 2.79 -30.22
C GLU A 73 -3.81 3.25 -29.18
N THR A 74 -2.83 2.41 -28.86
CA THR A 74 -1.93 2.63 -27.71
C THR A 74 -0.47 2.90 -28.08
N GLY A 75 -0.04 2.48 -29.26
CA GLY A 75 1.36 2.44 -29.69
C GLY A 75 2.19 1.32 -29.06
N ILE A 76 1.57 0.45 -28.24
CA ILE A 76 2.28 -0.63 -27.52
C ILE A 76 2.25 -1.90 -28.35
N LYS A 77 3.43 -2.40 -28.72
CA LYS A 77 3.57 -3.68 -29.44
C LYS A 77 3.30 -4.84 -28.51
N VAL A 78 2.61 -5.86 -29.00
CA VAL A 78 2.32 -7.06 -28.23
C VAL A 78 2.97 -8.28 -28.87
N VAL A 79 3.69 -9.06 -28.08
CA VAL A 79 4.20 -10.38 -28.47
C VAL A 79 3.43 -11.44 -27.70
N ALA A 80 2.64 -12.24 -28.41
CA ALA A 80 1.92 -13.38 -27.84
C ALA A 80 2.76 -14.65 -28.02
N ASP A 81 3.27 -15.19 -26.92
CA ASP A 81 3.93 -16.50 -26.86
C ASP A 81 2.89 -17.56 -26.47
N VAL A 82 2.82 -18.64 -27.24
CA VAL A 82 1.72 -19.62 -27.15
C VAL A 82 2.26 -20.95 -26.66
N PHE A 83 1.79 -21.38 -25.50
CA PHE A 83 2.13 -22.69 -24.94
C PHE A 83 1.49 -23.83 -25.73
N ASP A 84 2.24 -24.93 -25.88
CA ASP A 84 1.76 -26.16 -26.52
C ASP A 84 1.03 -27.11 -25.55
N SER A 85 1.31 -27.01 -24.25
CA SER A 85 0.91 -27.96 -23.20
C SER A 85 1.07 -27.34 -21.81
N ASN A 86 0.46 -27.98 -20.80
CA ASN A 86 0.50 -27.47 -19.42
C ASN A 86 1.88 -27.66 -18.81
N GLU A 87 2.58 -28.70 -19.27
CA GLU A 87 3.93 -29.03 -18.89
C GLU A 87 4.89 -27.93 -19.34
N SER A 88 4.80 -27.46 -20.59
CA SER A 88 5.62 -26.35 -21.12
C SER A 88 5.42 -25.03 -20.39
N MET A 89 4.25 -24.81 -19.79
CA MET A 89 3.99 -23.63 -18.95
C MET A 89 4.68 -23.71 -17.58
N LEU A 90 4.85 -24.92 -17.05
CA LEU A 90 5.41 -25.17 -15.71
C LEU A 90 6.89 -25.55 -15.70
N ALA A 91 7.47 -25.80 -16.87
CA ALA A 91 8.83 -26.28 -17.08
C ALA A 91 9.93 -25.26 -16.72
#